data_AF-A0A498GE23-F1
#
_entry.id   AF-A0A498GE23-F1
#
_cell.length_a   1.000
_cell.length_b   1.000
_cell.length_c   1.000
_cell.angle_alpha   90.00
_cell.angle_beta   90.00
_cell.angle_gamma   90.00
#
_symmetry.space_group_name_H-M   'P 1'
#
loop_
_entity.id
_entity.type
_entity.pdbx_description
1 polymer ?
#
loop_
_entity_poly.entity_id
_entity_poly.type
_entity_poly.pdbx_seq_one_letter_code
_entity_poly.pdbx_strand_id
1 'polypeptide(L)'
;MLGTFIDRLTHAVDPAREALVPILSEPAVLFGWAVAVAAALGALWWDLRERNTGLSSLMEGIWGLVVLYSGPFGLGIYWLSGRQQMAHDSLWRRGARSTAHCFSGCGAGEVTGVVVLVGLVAIQNALVTTLGTFALAYLFGYALTAGPLLQDGEALSTAVRDALYTETPSITVMEVVAIGTDVLLAGEATIGTALFWGGLIFSLSLGFVAAYPVNVALVAVGVKEGMSDPTAAKGSDASAA
;
A
#
# COMPACT_ATOMS: atom_id res chain seq x y z
N MET A 1 -28.02 -16.51 -3.77
CA MET A 1 -26.69 -16.80 -4.33
C MET A 1 -25.62 -15.91 -3.70
N LEU A 2 -25.70 -14.58 -3.81
CA LEU A 2 -24.71 -13.69 -3.19
C LEU A 2 -24.72 -13.73 -1.64
N GLY A 3 -25.88 -13.62 -1.00
CA GLY A 3 -25.97 -13.70 0.47
C GLY A 3 -25.43 -15.02 1.03
N THR A 4 -25.80 -16.12 0.39
CA THR A 4 -25.32 -17.48 0.75
C THR A 4 -23.81 -17.64 0.59
N PHE A 5 -23.19 -16.89 -0.32
CA PHE A 5 -21.74 -16.88 -0.50
C PHE A 5 -21.06 -16.04 0.60
N ILE A 6 -21.61 -14.86 0.90
CA ILE A 6 -21.12 -14.00 1.99
C ILE A 6 -21.18 -14.75 3.32
N ASP A 7 -22.30 -15.41 3.64
CA ASP A 7 -22.44 -16.18 4.88
C ASP A 7 -21.37 -17.27 5.00
N ARG A 8 -21.07 -17.97 3.90
CA ARG A 8 -20.01 -18.99 3.87
C ARG A 8 -18.62 -18.38 4.04
N LEU A 9 -18.38 -17.22 3.44
CA LEU A 9 -17.11 -16.52 3.55
C LEU A 9 -16.89 -16.06 4.99
N THR A 10 -17.90 -15.44 5.61
CA THR A 10 -17.88 -15.04 7.02
C THR A 10 -17.57 -16.24 7.91
N HIS A 11 -18.30 -17.34 7.74
CA HIS A 11 -18.04 -18.56 8.50
C HIS A 11 -16.66 -19.17 8.27
N ALA A 12 -16.09 -19.02 7.07
CA ALA A 12 -14.75 -19.52 6.80
C ALA A 12 -13.66 -18.67 7.49
N VAL A 13 -13.91 -17.37 7.73
CA VAL A 13 -12.96 -16.47 8.39
C VAL A 13 -13.20 -16.32 9.89
N ASP A 14 -14.32 -16.82 10.43
CA ASP A 14 -14.67 -16.77 11.86
C ASP A 14 -13.50 -17.19 12.78
N PRO A 15 -12.76 -18.30 12.55
CA PRO A 15 -11.65 -18.68 13.43
C PRO A 15 -10.52 -17.64 13.46
N ALA A 16 -10.21 -17.04 12.31
CA ALA A 16 -9.21 -15.98 12.23
C ALA A 16 -9.71 -14.70 12.91
N ARG A 17 -11.00 -14.37 12.73
CA ARG A 17 -11.64 -13.22 13.36
C ARG A 17 -11.67 -13.34 14.88
N GLU A 18 -12.03 -14.50 15.42
CA GLU A 18 -12.03 -14.79 16.85
C GLU A 18 -10.64 -14.67 17.48
N ALA A 19 -9.58 -15.01 16.74
CA ALA A 19 -8.20 -14.84 17.19
C ALA A 19 -7.71 -13.38 17.07
N LEU A 20 -8.03 -12.70 15.97
CA LEU A 20 -7.48 -11.38 15.65
C LEU A 20 -8.23 -10.23 16.33
N VAL A 21 -9.56 -10.25 16.36
CA VAL A 21 -10.37 -9.13 16.87
C VAL A 21 -10.02 -8.78 18.33
N PRO A 22 -9.84 -9.72 19.27
CA PRO A 22 -9.45 -9.38 20.64
C PRO A 22 -8.09 -8.67 20.70
N ILE A 23 -7.14 -9.09 19.87
CA ILE A 23 -5.79 -8.51 19.81
C ILE A 23 -5.85 -7.10 19.21
N LEU A 24 -6.56 -6.93 18.09
CA LEU A 24 -6.69 -5.64 17.40
C LEU A 24 -7.57 -4.64 18.16
N SER A 25 -8.45 -5.11 19.04
CA SER A 25 -9.30 -4.26 19.88
C SER A 25 -8.58 -3.71 21.11
N GLU A 26 -7.42 -4.28 21.48
CA GLU A 26 -6.68 -3.89 22.68
C GLU A 26 -5.90 -2.57 22.43
N PRO A 27 -6.21 -1.47 23.15
CA PRO A 27 -5.54 -0.18 22.94
C PRO A 27 -4.03 -0.24 23.16
N ALA A 28 -3.55 -1.10 24.08
CA ALA A 28 -2.12 -1.30 24.31
C ALA A 28 -1.42 -1.90 23.08
N VAL A 29 -2.09 -2.77 22.32
CA VAL A 29 -1.56 -3.33 21.07
C VAL A 29 -1.43 -2.24 20.01
N LEU A 30 -2.48 -1.42 19.82
CA LEU A 30 -2.44 -0.31 18.87
C LEU A 30 -1.36 0.72 19.25
N PHE A 31 -1.22 1.04 20.54
CA PHE A 31 -0.17 1.94 21.02
C PHE A 31 1.22 1.35 20.79
N GLY A 32 1.44 0.07 21.15
CA GLY A 32 2.71 -0.62 20.91
C GLY A 32 3.06 -0.66 19.43
N TRP A 33 2.07 -0.87 18.56
CA TRP A 33 2.23 -0.79 17.12
C TRP A 33 2.60 0.63 16.65
N ALA A 34 1.95 1.68 17.16
CA ALA A 34 2.30 3.06 16.83
C ALA A 34 3.74 3.41 17.23
N VAL A 35 4.22 2.92 18.38
CA VAL A 35 5.64 3.04 18.79
C VAL A 35 6.56 2.30 17.81
N ALA A 36 6.18 1.09 17.38
CA ALA A 36 6.96 0.33 16.40
C ALA A 36 7.01 1.04 15.03
N VAL A 37 5.90 1.64 14.58
CA VAL A 37 5.85 2.47 13.37
C VAL A 37 6.77 3.68 13.51
N ALA A 38 6.73 4.40 14.64
CA ALA A 38 7.61 5.55 14.86
C ALA A 38 9.10 5.16 14.85
N ALA A 39 9.45 4.05 15.48
CA ALA A 39 10.82 3.51 15.44
C ALA A 39 11.24 3.10 14.02
N ALA A 40 10.34 2.45 13.28
CA ALA A 40 10.58 2.05 11.89
C ALA A 40 10.76 3.25 10.96
N LEU A 41 9.94 4.29 11.10
CA LEU A 41 10.10 5.55 10.35
C LEU A 41 11.42 6.25 10.69
N GLY A 42 11.81 6.27 11.96
CA GLY A 42 13.12 6.81 12.39
C GLY A 42 14.28 6.04 11.75
N ALA A 43 14.20 4.70 11.73
CA ALA A 43 15.22 3.85 11.10
C ALA A 43 15.27 4.03 9.58
N LEU A 44 14.11 4.11 8.91
CA LEU A 44 14.01 4.41 7.48
C LEU A 44 14.64 5.76 7.17
N TRP A 45 14.23 6.81 7.89
CA TRP A 45 14.72 8.17 7.68
C TRP A 45 16.24 8.25 7.84
N TRP A 46 16.79 7.62 8.88
CA TRP A 46 18.23 7.53 9.07
C TRP A 46 18.92 6.77 7.92
N ASP A 47 18.40 5.62 7.49
CA ASP A 47 19.01 4.82 6.41
C ASP A 47 18.95 5.55 5.05
N LEU A 48 17.87 6.28 4.76
CA LEU A 48 17.74 7.12 3.57
C LEU A 48 18.77 8.24 3.55
N ARG A 49 18.97 8.92 4.69
CA ARG A 49 19.88 10.07 4.81
C ARG A 49 21.36 9.69 4.84
N GLU A 50 21.69 8.54 5.44
CA GLU A 50 23.10 8.16 5.64
C GLU A 50 23.61 7.17 4.60
N ARG A 51 22.73 6.30 4.06
CA ARG A 51 23.16 5.17 3.24
C ARG A 51 22.58 5.17 1.83
N ASN A 52 21.42 5.79 1.61
CA ASN A 52 20.68 5.72 0.35
C ASN A 52 20.33 7.09 -0.24
N THR A 53 21.27 8.04 -0.16
CA THR A 53 21.09 9.43 -0.60
C THR A 53 20.89 9.59 -2.12
N GLY A 54 21.09 8.53 -2.90
CA GLY A 54 20.87 8.54 -4.35
C GLY A 54 19.44 8.15 -4.75
N LEU A 55 18.54 7.83 -3.82
CA LEU A 55 17.14 7.55 -4.17
C LEU A 55 16.41 8.83 -4.58
N SER A 56 15.45 8.72 -5.50
CA SER A 56 14.60 9.86 -5.85
C SER A 56 13.70 10.25 -4.68
N SER A 57 13.37 11.53 -4.57
CA SER A 57 12.49 12.05 -3.51
C SER A 57 11.10 11.38 -3.51
N LEU A 58 10.60 11.00 -4.68
CA LEU A 58 9.37 10.23 -4.81
C LEU A 58 9.49 8.87 -4.13
N MET A 59 10.59 8.15 -4.35
CA MET A 59 10.82 6.85 -3.72
C MET A 59 11.04 6.93 -2.22
N GLU A 60 11.71 7.97 -1.73
CA GLU A 60 11.77 8.25 -0.30
C GLU A 60 10.36 8.40 0.30
N GLY A 61 9.49 9.17 -0.37
CA GLY A 61 8.10 9.36 0.03
C GLY A 61 7.30 8.06 0.03
N ILE A 62 7.41 7.26 -1.02
CA ILE A 62 6.75 5.94 -1.16
C ILE A 62 7.17 5.02 -0.02
N TRP A 63 8.47 4.89 0.26
CA TRP A 63 8.91 4.06 1.38
C TRP A 63 8.44 4.60 2.72
N GLY A 64 8.39 5.93 2.88
CA GLY A 64 7.79 6.58 4.03
C GLY A 64 6.33 6.17 4.24
N LEU A 65 5.51 6.19 3.19
CA LEU A 65 4.10 5.77 3.26
C LEU A 65 3.97 4.26 3.52
N VAL A 66 4.77 3.43 2.84
CA VAL A 66 4.79 1.98 3.07
C VAL A 66 5.06 1.66 4.54
N VAL A 67 6.08 2.28 5.14
CA VAL A 67 6.43 2.10 6.56
C VAL A 67 5.40 2.74 7.48
N LEU A 68 4.80 3.87 7.11
CA LEU A 68 3.76 4.50 7.91
C LEU A 68 2.53 3.59 8.05
N TYR A 69 2.10 2.95 6.97
CA TYR A 69 0.89 2.12 6.97
C TYR A 69 1.12 0.75 7.60
N SER A 70 2.33 0.22 7.54
CA SER A 70 2.61 -1.19 7.89
C SER A 70 3.78 -1.39 8.85
N GLY A 71 4.38 -0.31 9.34
CA GLY A 71 5.40 -0.31 10.37
C GLY A 71 6.61 -1.20 10.02
N PRO A 72 7.01 -2.10 10.94
CA PRO A 72 8.12 -3.03 10.70
C PRO A 72 7.98 -3.92 9.46
N PHE A 73 6.75 -4.25 9.03
CA PHE A 73 6.53 -5.03 7.81
C PHE A 73 6.99 -4.26 6.57
N GLY A 74 6.51 -3.02 6.43
CA GLY A 74 6.92 -2.11 5.36
C GLY A 74 8.42 -1.82 5.39
N LEU A 75 8.98 -1.72 6.60
CA LEU A 75 10.42 -1.56 6.80
C LEU A 75 11.18 -2.76 6.23
N GLY A 76 10.74 -3.98 6.54
CA GLY A 76 11.31 -5.20 6.00
C GLY A 76 11.31 -5.20 4.46
N ILE A 77 10.21 -4.79 3.83
CA ILE A 77 10.11 -4.70 2.37
C ILE A 77 11.11 -3.69 1.80
N TYR A 78 11.24 -2.51 2.41
CA TYR A 78 12.25 -1.53 2.03
C TYR A 78 13.66 -2.11 2.11
N TRP A 79 14.02 -2.77 3.22
CA TRP A 79 15.33 -3.40 3.39
C TRP A 79 15.61 -4.46 2.32
N LEU A 80 14.58 -5.20 1.92
CA LEU A 80 14.69 -6.28 0.95
C LEU A 80 14.69 -5.81 -0.51
N SER A 81 14.20 -4.62 -0.84
CA SER A 81 13.98 -4.26 -2.25
C SER A 81 14.26 -2.81 -2.63
N GLY A 82 14.36 -1.90 -1.66
CA GLY A 82 14.45 -0.45 -1.88
C GLY A 82 15.82 0.18 -1.62
N ARG A 83 16.78 -0.58 -1.08
CA ARG A 83 18.11 -0.06 -0.74
C ARG A 83 19.06 -0.10 -1.94
N GLN A 84 20.04 0.82 -1.96
CA GLN A 84 21.10 0.85 -2.95
C GLN A 84 22.19 -0.20 -2.69
N GLN A 85 22.30 -0.72 -1.47
CA GLN A 85 23.30 -1.74 -1.12
C GLN A 85 22.78 -3.15 -1.45
N MET A 86 22.32 -3.33 -2.68
CA MET A 86 21.82 -4.61 -3.19
C MET A 86 22.83 -5.24 -4.14
N ALA A 87 23.06 -6.55 -3.98
CA ALA A 87 24.00 -7.27 -4.84
C ALA A 87 23.44 -7.56 -6.25
N HIS A 88 22.11 -7.71 -6.36
CA HIS A 88 21.43 -7.98 -7.63
C HIS A 88 19.97 -7.50 -7.57
N ASP A 89 19.47 -6.98 -8.69
CA ASP A 89 18.08 -6.58 -8.83
C ASP A 89 17.23 -7.67 -9.51
N SER A 90 16.65 -8.54 -8.66
CA SER A 90 15.80 -9.63 -9.13
C SER A 90 14.40 -9.15 -9.56
N LEU A 91 13.72 -9.95 -10.38
CA LEU A 91 12.30 -9.76 -10.74
C LEU A 91 11.41 -9.56 -9.50
N TRP A 92 11.62 -10.35 -8.45
CA TRP A 92 10.87 -10.26 -7.20
C TRP A 92 11.04 -8.93 -6.48
N ARG A 93 12.24 -8.34 -6.54
CA ARG A 93 12.53 -7.03 -5.95
C ARG A 93 11.91 -5.90 -6.77
N ARG A 94 11.98 -5.99 -8.10
CA ARG A 94 11.25 -5.08 -9.02
C ARG A 94 9.75 -5.11 -8.77
N GLY A 95 9.17 -6.30 -8.63
CA GLY A 95 7.76 -6.47 -8.28
C GLY A 95 7.43 -5.83 -6.94
N ALA A 96 8.30 -5.98 -5.92
CA ALA A 96 8.04 -5.43 -4.58
C ALA A 96 8.04 -3.90 -4.59
N ARG A 97 8.95 -3.29 -5.34
CA ARG A 97 8.97 -1.83 -5.56
C ARG A 97 7.75 -1.34 -6.34
N SER A 98 7.32 -2.09 -7.35
CA SER A 98 6.08 -1.79 -8.09
C SER A 98 4.86 -1.86 -7.18
N THR A 99 4.77 -2.87 -6.32
CA THR A 99 3.70 -2.98 -5.31
C THR A 99 3.76 -1.85 -4.29
N ALA A 100 4.95 -1.46 -3.82
CA ALA A 100 5.13 -0.34 -2.91
C ALA A 100 4.55 0.98 -3.47
N HIS A 101 4.71 1.18 -4.79
CA HIS A 101 4.18 2.34 -5.49
C HIS A 101 2.65 2.38 -5.44
N CYS A 102 1.97 1.33 -5.94
CA CYS A 102 0.51 1.30 -5.96
C CYS A 102 -0.07 1.27 -4.54
N PHE A 103 0.56 0.53 -3.62
CA PHE A 103 0.20 0.45 -2.20
C PHE A 103 0.20 1.81 -1.52
N SER A 104 1.20 2.64 -1.79
CA SER A 104 1.33 3.96 -1.18
C SER A 104 0.15 4.87 -1.54
N GLY A 105 -0.25 4.85 -2.82
CA GLY A 105 -1.41 5.60 -3.30
C GLY A 105 -2.74 5.02 -2.79
N CYS A 106 -2.91 3.70 -2.87
CA CYS A 106 -4.11 3.02 -2.39
C CYS A 106 -4.35 3.28 -0.90
N GLY A 107 -3.33 3.07 -0.06
CA GLY A 107 -3.41 3.34 1.37
C GLY A 107 -3.68 4.81 1.69
N ALA A 108 -3.10 5.77 0.92
CA ALA A 108 -3.41 7.18 1.10
C ALA A 108 -4.88 7.49 0.79
N GLY A 109 -5.41 6.94 -0.31
CA GLY A 109 -6.80 7.11 -0.71
C GLY A 109 -7.79 6.46 0.26
N GLU A 110 -7.48 5.26 0.77
CA GLU A 110 -8.31 4.56 1.75
C GLU A 110 -8.35 5.31 3.09
N VAL A 111 -7.19 5.68 3.64
CA VAL A 111 -7.09 6.49 4.89
C VAL A 111 -7.83 7.81 4.73
N THR A 112 -7.64 8.50 3.60
CA THR A 112 -8.38 9.74 3.30
C THR A 112 -9.88 9.50 3.24
N GLY A 113 -10.30 8.44 2.57
CA GLY A 113 -11.70 8.07 2.42
C GLY A 113 -12.37 7.79 3.76
N VAL A 114 -11.75 6.99 4.62
CA VAL A 114 -12.34 6.68 5.94
C VAL A 114 -12.36 7.91 6.84
N VAL A 115 -11.30 8.72 6.86
CA VAL A 115 -11.25 9.96 7.66
C VAL A 115 -12.32 10.96 7.20
N VAL A 116 -12.48 11.15 5.90
CA VAL A 116 -13.45 12.11 5.35
C VAL A 116 -14.87 11.57 5.42
N LEU A 117 -15.14 10.39 4.87
CA LEU A 117 -16.50 9.86 4.72
C LEU A 117 -17.07 9.37 6.06
N VAL A 118 -16.27 8.62 6.84
CA VAL A 118 -16.71 8.07 8.13
C VAL A 118 -16.49 9.06 9.27
N GLY A 119 -15.34 9.76 9.28
CA GLY A 119 -14.99 10.69 10.35
C GLY A 119 -15.67 12.07 10.24
N LEU A 120 -15.38 12.80 9.16
CA LEU A 120 -15.80 14.21 9.02
C LEU A 120 -17.24 14.38 8.55
N VAL A 121 -17.65 13.62 7.53
CA VAL A 121 -19.01 13.67 6.96
C VAL A 121 -19.97 12.77 7.74
N ALA A 122 -19.44 11.78 8.48
CA ALA A 122 -20.20 10.84 9.29
C ALA A 122 -21.26 10.05 8.50
N ILE A 123 -20.92 9.60 7.29
CA ILE A 123 -21.78 8.74 6.48
C ILE A 123 -21.96 7.39 7.19
N GLN A 124 -23.22 7.03 7.48
CA GLN A 124 -23.56 5.79 8.19
C GLN A 124 -23.81 4.60 7.24
N ASN A 125 -23.94 4.86 5.94
CA ASN A 125 -24.20 3.81 4.96
C ASN A 125 -22.89 3.10 4.59
N ALA A 126 -22.71 1.87 5.09
CA ALA A 126 -21.52 1.06 4.87
C ALA A 126 -21.19 0.80 3.39
N LEU A 127 -22.21 0.70 2.52
CA LEU A 127 -21.98 0.54 1.08
C LEU A 127 -21.41 1.81 0.45
N VAL A 128 -21.93 2.98 0.84
CA VAL A 128 -21.45 4.26 0.34
C VAL A 128 -20.02 4.54 0.80
N THR A 129 -19.71 4.29 2.08
CA THR A 129 -18.35 4.48 2.60
C THR A 129 -17.37 3.53 1.94
N THR A 130 -17.71 2.24 1.81
CA THR A 130 -16.89 1.22 1.14
C THR A 130 -16.62 1.54 -0.33
N LEU A 131 -17.64 1.95 -1.09
CA LEU A 131 -17.45 2.33 -2.49
C LEU A 131 -16.67 3.64 -2.63
N GLY A 132 -16.87 4.58 -1.71
CA GLY A 132 -16.15 5.84 -1.68
C GLY A 132 -14.67 5.68 -1.34
N THR A 133 -14.33 4.85 -0.35
CA THR A 133 -12.94 4.51 -0.01
C THR A 133 -12.26 3.78 -1.16
N PHE A 134 -12.92 2.77 -1.74
CA PHE A 134 -12.43 2.05 -2.92
C PHE A 134 -12.14 3.01 -4.08
N ALA A 135 -13.06 3.93 -4.38
CA ALA A 135 -12.86 4.91 -5.46
C ALA A 135 -11.69 5.86 -5.19
N LEU A 136 -11.52 6.32 -3.94
CA LEU A 136 -10.40 7.18 -3.55
C LEU A 136 -9.07 6.43 -3.57
N ALA A 137 -9.02 5.18 -3.12
CA ALA A 137 -7.86 4.32 -3.18
C ALA A 137 -7.41 4.10 -4.63
N TYR A 138 -8.34 3.79 -5.53
CA TYR A 138 -8.06 3.71 -6.97
C TYR A 138 -7.53 5.03 -7.54
N LEU A 139 -8.19 6.14 -7.22
CA LEU A 139 -7.80 7.45 -7.72
C LEU A 139 -6.38 7.81 -7.28
N PHE A 140 -6.05 7.64 -6.01
CA PHE A 140 -4.73 7.96 -5.48
C PHE A 140 -3.68 6.95 -5.94
N GLY A 141 -4.03 5.66 -6.03
CA GLY A 141 -3.19 4.61 -6.60
C GLY A 141 -2.75 4.95 -8.03
N TYR A 142 -3.69 5.33 -8.89
CA TYR A 142 -3.37 5.77 -10.25
C TYR A 142 -2.63 7.10 -10.28
N ALA A 143 -3.05 8.08 -9.49
CA ALA A 143 -2.41 9.39 -9.48
C ALA A 143 -0.94 9.30 -9.10
N LEU A 144 -0.60 8.45 -8.13
CA LEU A 144 0.78 8.26 -7.73
C LEU A 144 1.57 7.62 -8.87
N THR A 145 1.04 6.60 -9.55
CA THR A 145 1.72 5.90 -10.67
C THR A 145 1.80 6.69 -11.97
N ALA A 146 0.78 7.49 -12.31
CA ALA A 146 0.79 8.33 -13.50
C ALA A 146 1.68 9.58 -13.33
N GLY A 147 1.90 10.03 -12.09
CA GLY A 147 2.69 11.23 -11.79
C GLY A 147 4.08 11.28 -12.46
N PRO A 148 4.92 10.23 -12.33
CA PRO A 148 6.22 10.16 -12.99
C PRO A 148 6.15 10.25 -14.51
N LEU A 149 5.20 9.55 -15.14
CA LEU A 149 5.03 9.57 -16.60
C LEU A 149 4.75 10.99 -17.13
N LEU A 150 3.94 11.76 -16.39
CA LEU A 150 3.68 13.17 -16.72
C LEU A 150 4.90 14.05 -16.53
N GLN A 151 5.74 13.76 -15.52
CA GLN A 151 7.00 14.48 -15.30
C GLN A 151 8.01 14.21 -16.40
N ASP A 152 8.00 13.00 -16.96
CA ASP A 152 8.84 12.59 -18.09
C ASP A 152 8.35 13.13 -19.44
N GLY A 153 7.31 13.99 -19.43
CA GLY A 153 6.80 14.69 -20.61
C GLY A 153 5.78 13.89 -21.43
N GLU A 154 5.29 12.78 -20.90
CA GLU A 154 4.26 12.00 -21.56
C GLU A 154 2.93 12.76 -21.58
N ALA A 155 2.18 12.63 -22.68
CA ALA A 155 0.87 13.25 -22.78
C ALA A 155 -0.09 12.67 -21.73
N LEU A 156 -0.87 13.54 -21.08
CA LEU A 156 -1.79 13.15 -20.00
C LEU A 156 -2.68 11.95 -20.33
N SER A 157 -3.23 11.93 -21.56
CA SER A 157 -4.07 10.83 -22.03
C SER A 157 -3.33 9.49 -22.07
N THR A 158 -2.07 9.49 -22.52
CA THR A 158 -1.24 8.29 -22.62
C THR A 158 -0.83 7.82 -21.22
N ALA A 159 -0.29 8.72 -20.39
CA ALA A 159 0.11 8.41 -19.01
C ALA A 159 -1.05 7.82 -18.18
N VAL A 160 -2.26 8.39 -18.33
CA VAL A 160 -3.46 7.86 -17.66
C VAL A 160 -3.85 6.50 -18.23
N ARG A 161 -3.85 6.32 -19.55
CA ARG A 161 -4.19 5.04 -20.17
C ARG A 161 -3.21 3.94 -19.79
N ASP A 162 -1.94 4.26 -19.73
CA ASP A 162 -0.87 3.32 -19.39
C ASP A 162 -0.93 2.97 -17.90
N ALA A 163 -1.11 3.96 -17.02
CA ALA A 163 -1.37 3.70 -15.60
C ALA A 163 -2.61 2.82 -15.40
N LEU A 164 -3.71 3.08 -16.12
CA LEU A 164 -4.90 2.24 -16.06
C LEU A 164 -4.60 0.80 -16.49
N TYR A 165 -3.97 0.61 -17.65
CA TYR A 165 -3.68 -0.72 -18.18
C TYR A 165 -2.77 -1.53 -17.27
N THR A 166 -1.73 -0.87 -16.73
CA THR A 166 -0.70 -1.51 -15.95
C THR A 166 -1.10 -1.72 -14.49
N GLU A 167 -1.79 -0.77 -13.86
CA GLU A 167 -2.08 -0.83 -12.43
C GLU A 167 -3.42 -1.47 -12.07
N THR A 168 -4.40 -1.49 -12.99
CA THR A 168 -5.75 -2.01 -12.70
C THR A 168 -5.71 -3.40 -12.06
N PRO A 169 -5.00 -4.42 -12.61
CA PRO A 169 -5.07 -5.76 -12.04
C PRO A 169 -4.50 -5.82 -10.61
N SER A 170 -3.37 -5.14 -10.35
CA SER A 170 -2.74 -5.12 -9.03
C SER A 170 -3.56 -4.35 -7.99
N ILE A 171 -4.09 -3.17 -8.36
CA ILE A 171 -4.94 -2.37 -7.47
C ILE A 171 -6.24 -3.10 -7.19
N THR A 172 -6.87 -3.72 -8.19
CA THR A 172 -8.11 -4.49 -7.97
C THR A 172 -7.92 -5.58 -6.92
N VAL A 173 -6.86 -6.37 -7.04
CA VAL A 173 -6.57 -7.44 -6.09
C VAL A 173 -6.22 -6.88 -4.71
N MET A 174 -5.47 -5.77 -4.65
CA MET A 174 -5.15 -5.06 -3.41
C MET A 174 -6.41 -4.65 -2.68
N GLU A 175 -7.28 -3.88 -3.34
CA GLU A 175 -8.46 -3.27 -2.73
C GLU A 175 -9.51 -4.29 -2.34
N VAL A 176 -9.71 -5.34 -3.16
CA VAL A 176 -10.63 -6.43 -2.81
C VAL A 176 -10.17 -7.12 -1.52
N VAL A 177 -8.87 -7.33 -1.35
CA VAL A 177 -8.33 -7.98 -0.14
C VAL A 177 -8.29 -7.02 1.04
N ALA A 178 -7.82 -5.78 0.86
CA ALA A 178 -7.73 -4.79 1.92
C ALA A 178 -9.12 -4.42 2.44
N ILE A 179 -9.97 -3.84 1.61
CA ILE A 179 -11.31 -3.40 2.02
C ILE A 179 -12.17 -4.61 2.42
N GLY A 180 -12.05 -5.74 1.72
CA GLY A 180 -12.75 -6.96 2.11
C GLY A 180 -12.35 -7.45 3.51
N THR A 181 -11.06 -7.44 3.83
CA THR A 181 -10.58 -7.83 5.16
C THR A 181 -11.00 -6.83 6.23
N ASP A 182 -10.93 -5.53 5.94
CA ASP A 182 -11.35 -4.48 6.87
C ASP A 182 -12.84 -4.62 7.23
N VAL A 183 -13.70 -4.78 6.22
CA VAL A 183 -15.15 -4.98 6.43
C VAL A 183 -15.44 -6.25 7.23
N LEU A 184 -14.74 -7.36 6.95
CA LEU A 184 -14.94 -8.63 7.66
C LEU A 184 -14.46 -8.59 9.12
N LEU A 185 -13.34 -7.91 9.40
CA LEU A 185 -12.79 -7.83 10.75
C LEU A 185 -13.44 -6.73 11.58
N ALA A 186 -13.62 -5.55 10.99
CA ALA A 186 -13.87 -4.28 11.67
C ALA A 186 -15.08 -3.50 11.12
N GLY A 187 -15.96 -4.10 10.30
CA GLY A 187 -17.08 -3.38 9.67
C GLY A 187 -18.10 -2.72 10.62
N GLU A 188 -18.16 -3.13 11.89
CA GLU A 188 -18.98 -2.49 12.94
C GLU A 188 -18.16 -1.55 13.84
N ALA A 189 -16.83 -1.50 13.67
CA ALA A 189 -15.96 -0.65 14.45
C ALA A 189 -16.16 0.82 14.06
N THR A 190 -16.18 1.70 15.06
CA THR A 190 -16.25 3.15 14.81
C THR A 190 -14.86 3.76 14.82
N ILE A 191 -14.68 4.90 14.14
CA ILE A 191 -13.40 5.59 13.98
C ILE A 191 -12.69 5.92 15.32
N GLY A 192 -13.41 5.94 16.44
CA GLY A 192 -12.86 6.15 17.78
C GLY A 192 -12.32 4.88 18.47
N THR A 193 -12.46 3.71 17.85
CA THR A 193 -12.08 2.42 18.45
C THR A 193 -10.72 1.95 17.97
N ALA A 194 -10.01 1.19 18.81
CA ALA A 194 -8.73 0.59 18.43
C ALA A 194 -8.89 -0.41 17.27
N LEU A 195 -9.98 -1.19 17.26
CA LEU A 195 -10.28 -2.16 16.22
C LEU A 195 -10.37 -1.53 14.83
N PHE A 196 -10.92 -0.32 14.72
CA PHE A 196 -11.01 0.39 13.44
C PHE A 196 -9.63 0.66 12.84
N TRP A 197 -8.71 1.23 13.61
CA TRP A 197 -7.37 1.56 13.13
C TRP A 197 -6.47 0.34 13.01
N GLY A 198 -6.57 -0.61 13.94
CA GLY A 198 -5.86 -1.88 13.88
C GLY A 198 -6.29 -2.73 12.69
N GLY A 199 -7.60 -2.76 12.39
CA GLY A 199 -8.19 -3.40 11.23
C GLY A 199 -7.64 -2.82 9.92
N LEU A 200 -7.70 -1.50 9.78
CA LEU A 200 -7.21 -0.78 8.59
C LEU A 200 -5.71 -1.02 8.31
N ILE A 201 -4.86 -0.95 9.33
CA ILE A 201 -3.42 -1.20 9.19
C ILE A 201 -3.15 -2.65 8.75
N PHE A 202 -3.86 -3.59 9.37
CA PHE A 202 -3.72 -5.01 9.10
C PHE A 202 -4.21 -5.36 7.70
N SER A 203 -5.37 -4.82 7.31
CA SER A 203 -6.00 -5.06 6.02
C SER A 203 -5.17 -4.49 4.86
N LEU A 204 -4.64 -3.28 5.01
CA LEU A 204 -3.70 -2.68 4.06
C LEU A 204 -2.48 -3.59 3.86
N SER A 205 -1.89 -4.09 4.95
CA SER A 205 -0.73 -4.99 4.89
C SER A 205 -1.05 -6.27 4.11
N LEU A 206 -2.25 -6.83 4.27
CA LEU A 206 -2.71 -7.98 3.48
C LEU A 206 -2.98 -7.62 2.01
N GLY A 207 -3.49 -6.42 1.74
CA GLY A 207 -3.62 -5.88 0.38
C GLY A 207 -2.28 -5.84 -0.35
N PHE A 208 -1.21 -5.37 0.33
CA PHE A 208 0.16 -5.43 -0.22
C PHE A 208 0.55 -6.86 -0.59
N VAL A 209 0.38 -7.80 0.34
CA VAL A 209 0.75 -9.21 0.14
C VAL A 209 0.01 -9.83 -1.04
N ALA A 210 -1.28 -9.52 -1.20
CA ALA A 210 -2.10 -10.03 -2.29
C ALA A 210 -1.73 -9.42 -3.65
N ALA A 211 -1.43 -8.13 -3.69
CA ALA A 211 -1.05 -7.44 -4.91
C ALA A 211 0.40 -7.74 -5.35
N TYR A 212 1.26 -8.18 -4.44
CA TYR A 212 2.65 -8.48 -4.72
C TYR A 212 2.87 -9.50 -5.85
N PRO A 213 2.31 -10.73 -5.81
CA PRO A 213 2.49 -11.69 -6.89
C PRO A 213 1.88 -11.21 -8.22
N VAL A 214 0.82 -10.41 -8.17
CA VAL A 214 0.22 -9.81 -9.37
C VAL A 214 1.21 -8.84 -10.04
N ASN A 215 1.82 -7.96 -9.25
CA ASN A 215 2.84 -7.04 -9.75
C ASN A 215 4.05 -7.78 -10.31
N VAL A 216 4.53 -8.82 -9.61
CA VAL A 216 5.63 -9.66 -10.10
C VAL A 216 5.28 -10.28 -11.46
N ALA A 217 4.07 -10.83 -11.61
CA ALA A 217 3.62 -11.42 -12.86
C ALA A 217 3.54 -10.38 -13.99
N LEU A 218 2.96 -9.20 -13.73
CA LEU A 218 2.85 -8.11 -14.70
C LEU A 218 4.23 -7.61 -15.17
N VAL A 219 5.22 -7.54 -14.27
CA VAL A 219 6.60 -7.22 -14.63
C VAL A 219 7.23 -8.36 -15.43
N ALA A 220 6.97 -9.62 -15.06
CA ALA A 220 7.54 -10.79 -15.73
C ALA A 220 7.10 -10.90 -17.20
N VAL A 221 5.85 -10.55 -17.50
CA VAL A 221 5.29 -10.60 -18.86
C VAL A 221 5.51 -9.30 -19.65
N GLY A 222 6.18 -8.30 -19.08
CA GLY A 222 6.48 -7.02 -19.74
C GLY A 222 5.28 -6.08 -19.89
N VAL A 223 4.19 -6.31 -19.16
CA VAL A 223 3.08 -5.35 -19.07
C VAL A 223 3.50 -4.14 -18.23
N LYS A 224 4.28 -4.38 -17.17
CA LYS A 224 4.96 -3.34 -16.40
C LYS A 224 6.46 -3.40 -16.68
N GLU A 225 7.10 -2.25 -16.89
CA GLU A 225 8.56 -2.19 -16.91
C GLU A 225 9.17 -2.52 -15.54
N GLY A 226 8.41 -2.24 -14.47
CA GLY A 226 8.85 -2.35 -13.09
C GLY A 226 9.66 -1.12 -12.68
N MET A 227 9.76 -0.90 -11.37
CA MET A 227 10.45 0.26 -10.82
C MET A 227 11.97 0.15 -10.97
N SER A 228 12.60 1.28 -11.28
CA SER A 228 14.04 1.41 -11.55
C SER A 228 14.93 0.80 -10.46
N ASP A 229 16.10 0.34 -10.88
CA ASP A 229 17.09 -0.28 -9.99
C ASP A 229 17.71 0.82 -9.09
N PRO A 230 17.52 0.74 -7.76
CA PRO A 230 18.06 1.75 -6.84
C PRO A 230 19.59 1.81 -6.83
N THR A 231 20.28 0.76 -7.31
CA THR A 231 21.74 0.74 -7.42
C THR A 231 22.26 1.61 -8.57
N ALA A 232 21.45 1.81 -9.62
CA ALA A 232 21.82 2.56 -10.82
C ALA A 232 21.84 4.08 -10.63
N ALA A 233 21.17 4.59 -9.59
CA ALA A 233 21.09 6.03 -9.31
C ALA A 233 22.43 6.69 -8.92
N LYS A 234 23.51 5.91 -8.83
CA LYS A 234 24.89 6.44 -8.68
C LYS A 234 25.56 6.85 -10.00
N GLY A 235 24.92 6.68 -11.16
CA GLY A 235 25.60 6.72 -12.47
C GLY A 235 25.30 7.87 -13.43
N SER A 236 24.21 8.65 -13.27
CA SER A 236 23.80 9.60 -14.33
C SER A 236 24.45 10.98 -14.28
N ASP A 237 25.08 11.38 -13.16
CA ASP A 237 25.66 12.72 -13.02
C ASP A 237 27.16 12.79 -13.33
N ALA A 238 27.80 11.68 -13.67
CA ALA A 238 29.25 11.63 -13.98
C ALA A 238 29.57 11.78 -15.48
N SER A 239 28.57 11.92 -16.35
CA SER A 239 28.74 12.02 -17.81
C SER A 239 28.50 13.44 -18.37
N ALA A 240 28.30 14.44 -17.51
CA ALA A 240 27.98 15.82 -17.92
C ALA A 240 28.96 16.87 -17.37
N ALA A 241 30.23 16.49 -17.16
CA ALA A 241 31.32 17.41 -16.82
C ALA A 241 32.47 17.28 -17.81
#